data_AF-A0A1S3CS87-F1
#
_entry.id   AF-A0A1S3CS87-F1
#
_cell.length_a   1.000
_cell.length_b   1.000
_cell.length_c   1.000
_cell.angle_alpha   90.00
_cell.angle_beta   90.00
_cell.angle_gamma   90.00
#
_symmetry.space_group_name_H-M   'P 1'
#
loop_
_entity.id
_entity.type
_entity.pdbx_description
1 polymer ?
#
loop_
_entity_poly.entity_id
_entity_poly.type
_entity_poly.pdbx_seq_one_letter_code
_entity_poly.pdbx_strand_id
1 'polypeptide(L)'
;PKSSCDSTPRELVSIDKKNKRLWSSNDWKKKLSSFINFFQSIRDLGLLHNHTKVICVSAGAGHEVMALSHMGVHDVTGVELIDSPPLVSRADPHNLPFFDHVFDLAFTAHLAEALFPS
;
A
#
# COMPACT_ATOMS: atom_id res chain seq x y z
N PRO A 1 28.66 26.91 -34.12
CA PRO A 1 27.98 25.81 -33.39
C PRO A 1 26.65 26.28 -32.77
N LYS A 2 25.51 25.92 -33.36
CA LYS A 2 24.20 26.19 -32.75
C LYS A 2 23.87 25.05 -31.79
N SER A 3 23.91 25.33 -30.49
CA SER A 3 23.45 24.40 -29.46
C SER A 3 21.93 24.33 -29.52
N SER A 4 21.37 23.22 -30.02
CA SER A 4 19.94 22.96 -29.92
C SER A 4 19.64 22.46 -28.51
N CYS A 5 19.40 23.40 -27.59
CA CYS A 5 18.77 23.08 -26.32
C CYS A 5 17.26 23.05 -26.55
N ASP A 6 16.74 21.95 -27.12
CA ASP A 6 15.31 21.67 -27.14
C ASP A 6 14.87 21.21 -25.75
N SER A 7 14.68 22.16 -24.84
CA SER A 7 14.01 21.93 -23.57
C SER A 7 12.51 21.79 -23.83
N THR A 8 12.10 20.65 -24.39
CA THR A 8 10.69 20.25 -24.37
C THR A 8 10.28 20.08 -22.89
N PRO A 9 9.26 20.80 -22.39
CA PRO A 9 8.80 20.60 -21.04
C PRO A 9 8.38 19.14 -20.87
N ARG A 10 8.95 18.45 -19.89
CA ARG A 10 8.60 17.07 -19.60
C ARG A 10 7.13 17.05 -19.19
N GLU A 11 6.28 16.42 -20.01
CA GLU A 11 4.83 16.37 -19.77
C GLU A 11 4.58 15.81 -18.36
N LEU A 12 3.83 16.56 -17.55
CA LEU A 12 3.44 16.16 -16.20
C LEU A 12 2.50 14.95 -16.30
N VAL A 13 3.06 13.76 -16.11
CA VAL A 13 2.31 12.50 -16.08
C VAL A 13 1.39 12.50 -14.85
N SER A 14 0.08 12.29 -15.07
CA SER A 14 -0.89 12.16 -13.99
C SER A 14 -0.56 11.00 -13.04
N ILE A 15 -1.00 11.09 -11.78
CA ILE A 15 -0.79 10.04 -10.78
C ILE A 15 -1.37 8.70 -11.25
N ASP A 16 -2.54 8.70 -11.89
CA ASP A 16 -3.15 7.48 -12.44
C ASP A 16 -2.28 6.81 -13.50
N LYS A 17 -1.68 7.60 -14.41
CA LYS A 17 -0.81 7.06 -15.46
C LYS A 17 0.50 6.53 -14.86
N LYS A 18 1.03 7.18 -13.82
CA LYS A 18 2.19 6.68 -13.06
C LYS A 18 1.88 5.37 -12.34
N ASN A 19 0.75 5.31 -11.64
CA ASN A 19 0.31 4.14 -10.88
C ASN A 19 0.01 2.96 -11.79
N LYS A 20 -0.74 3.15 -12.89
CA LYS A 20 -0.98 2.09 -13.88
C LYS A 20 0.33 1.50 -14.40
N ARG A 21 1.33 2.34 -14.69
CA ARG A 21 2.65 1.86 -15.11
C ARG A 21 3.34 1.08 -14.00
N LEU A 22 3.40 1.61 -12.77
CA LEU A 22 4.00 0.94 -11.62
C LEU A 22 3.34 -0.43 -11.34
N TRP A 23 2.01 -0.46 -11.26
CA TRP A 23 1.23 -1.66 -10.95
C TRP A 23 1.27 -2.70 -12.07
N SER A 24 1.55 -2.28 -13.31
CA SER A 24 1.74 -3.21 -14.43
C SER A 24 3.08 -3.95 -14.42
N SER A 25 4.05 -3.48 -13.62
CA SER A 25 5.40 -4.05 -13.56
C SER A 25 5.41 -5.47 -12.98
N ASN A 26 6.38 -6.28 -13.40
CA ASN A 26 6.52 -7.66 -12.91
C ASN A 26 6.84 -7.70 -11.41
N ASP A 27 7.65 -6.78 -10.91
CA ASP A 27 8.02 -6.74 -9.49
C ASP A 27 6.83 -6.41 -8.61
N TRP A 28 5.98 -5.46 -9.04
CA TRP A 28 4.72 -5.17 -8.37
C TRP A 28 3.81 -6.40 -8.32
N LYS A 29 3.59 -7.04 -9.47
CA LYS A 29 2.73 -8.24 -9.57
C LYS A 29 3.25 -9.39 -8.71
N LYS A 30 4.56 -9.63 -8.68
CA LYS A 30 5.17 -10.67 -7.83
C LYS A 30 4.93 -10.40 -6.35
N LYS A 31 5.18 -9.16 -5.89
CA LYS A 31 4.92 -8.78 -4.49
C LYS A 31 3.44 -8.89 -4.14
N LEU A 32 2.56 -8.44 -5.04
CA LEU A 32 1.11 -8.57 -4.88
C LEU A 32 0.68 -10.03 -4.73
N SER A 33 1.15 -10.93 -5.60
CA SER A 33 0.89 -12.38 -5.48
C SER A 33 1.39 -12.96 -4.16
N SER A 34 2.57 -12.54 -3.69
CA SER A 34 3.10 -12.98 -2.39
C SER A 34 2.20 -12.57 -1.22
N PHE A 35 1.72 -11.32 -1.20
CA PHE A 35 0.79 -10.86 -0.17
C PHE A 35 -0.56 -11.57 -0.25
N ILE A 36 -1.10 -11.81 -1.45
CA ILE A 36 -2.35 -12.57 -1.62
C ILE A 36 -2.19 -13.98 -1.03
N ASN A 37 -1.09 -14.68 -1.34
CA ASN A 37 -0.83 -16.01 -0.79
C ASN A 37 -0.69 -15.98 0.74
N PHE A 38 -0.02 -14.97 1.29
CA PHE A 38 0.09 -14.78 2.73
C PHE A 38 -1.29 -14.58 3.39
N PHE A 39 -2.09 -13.63 2.90
CA PHE A 39 -3.41 -13.36 3.47
C PHE A 39 -4.41 -14.48 3.22
N GLN A 40 -4.24 -15.31 2.18
CA GLN A 40 -5.04 -16.51 1.99
C GLN A 40 -4.86 -17.45 3.17
N SER A 41 -3.65 -17.63 3.68
CA SER A 41 -3.42 -18.46 4.88
C SER A 41 -4.15 -17.90 6.12
N ILE A 42 -4.20 -16.58 6.28
CA ILE A 42 -4.92 -15.92 7.39
C ILE A 42 -6.44 -16.10 7.23
N ARG A 43 -6.95 -16.04 6.00
CA ARG A 43 -8.35 -16.33 5.68
C ARG A 43 -8.71 -17.78 5.95
N ASP A 44 -7.84 -18.72 5.58
CA ASP A 44 -8.06 -20.16 5.80
C ASP A 44 -8.08 -20.51 7.29
N LEU A 45 -7.37 -19.74 8.12
CA LEU A 45 -7.45 -19.81 9.59
C LEU A 45 -8.73 -19.19 10.17
N GLY A 46 -9.58 -18.59 9.33
CA GLY A 46 -10.82 -17.94 9.76
C GLY A 46 -10.60 -16.58 10.42
N LEU A 47 -9.45 -15.94 10.23
CA LEU A 47 -9.10 -14.65 10.84
C LEU A 47 -9.31 -13.46 9.89
N LEU A 48 -9.57 -13.71 8.60
CA LEU A 48 -9.79 -12.69 7.59
C LEU A 48 -11.05 -12.99 6.76
N HIS A 49 -12.00 -12.07 6.77
CA HIS A 49 -13.24 -12.12 6.02
C HIS A 49 -13.41 -10.88 5.14
N ASN A 50 -14.36 -10.91 4.21
CA ASN A 50 -14.59 -9.76 3.32
C ASN A 50 -15.01 -8.48 4.07
N HIS A 51 -15.67 -8.63 5.22
CA HIS A 51 -16.13 -7.50 6.05
C HIS A 51 -15.15 -7.10 7.15
N THR A 52 -14.02 -7.81 7.30
CA THR A 52 -12.97 -7.46 8.27
C THR A 52 -12.44 -6.06 7.96
N LYS A 53 -12.40 -5.20 8.98
CA LYS A 53 -11.78 -3.87 8.91
C LYS A 53 -10.30 -4.00 9.14
N VAL A 54 -9.51 -3.78 8.10
CA VAL A 54 -8.06 -3.97 8.14
C VAL A 54 -7.33 -2.63 8.09
N ILE A 55 -6.34 -2.46 8.96
CA ILE A 55 -5.33 -1.40 8.84
C ILE A 55 -3.96 -2.00 8.48
N CYS A 56 -3.36 -1.48 7.42
CA CYS A 56 -1.98 -1.75 7.02
C CYS A 56 -1.11 -0.57 7.47
N VAL A 57 -0.26 -0.79 8.48
CA VAL A 57 0.62 0.23 9.06
C VAL A 57 2.01 0.14 8.43
N SER A 58 2.59 1.31 8.09
CA SER A 58 3.84 1.40 7.31
C SER A 58 3.69 0.66 5.98
N ALA A 59 2.62 1.00 5.26
CA ALA A 59 2.20 0.26 4.07
C ALA A 59 3.05 0.53 2.82
N GLY A 60 4.04 1.42 2.91
CA GLY A 60 4.83 1.86 1.76
C GLY A 60 3.95 2.30 0.58
N ALA A 61 4.07 1.62 -0.55
CA ALA A 61 3.28 1.89 -1.75
C ALA A 61 1.90 1.19 -1.77
N GLY A 62 1.57 0.36 -0.77
CA GLY A 62 0.27 -0.28 -0.61
C GLY A 62 0.09 -1.62 -1.32
N HIS A 63 1.12 -2.47 -1.36
CA HIS A 63 1.00 -3.79 -2.00
C HIS A 63 0.02 -4.69 -1.24
N GLU A 64 0.12 -4.69 0.09
CA GLU A 64 -0.77 -5.39 1.02
C GLU A 64 -2.20 -4.85 0.98
N VAL A 65 -2.37 -3.52 0.84
CA VAL A 65 -3.67 -2.88 0.69
C VAL A 65 -4.34 -3.39 -0.58
N MET A 66 -3.61 -3.32 -1.71
CA MET A 66 -4.11 -3.81 -2.99
C MET A 66 -4.38 -5.32 -2.98
N ALA A 67 -3.58 -6.11 -2.24
CA ALA A 67 -3.78 -7.55 -2.10
C ALA A 67 -5.10 -7.86 -1.38
N LEU A 68 -5.34 -7.25 -0.22
CA LEU A 68 -6.56 -7.43 0.56
C LEU A 68 -7.80 -7.00 -0.24
N SER A 69 -7.73 -5.87 -0.95
CA SER A 69 -8.80 -5.43 -1.84
C SER A 69 -9.03 -6.41 -3.00
N HIS A 70 -7.98 -6.97 -3.61
CA HIS A 70 -8.11 -8.02 -4.64
C HIS A 70 -8.77 -9.29 -4.10
N MET A 71 -8.52 -9.62 -2.84
CA MET A 71 -9.15 -10.75 -2.16
C MET A 71 -10.60 -10.49 -1.73
N GLY A 72 -11.12 -9.28 -1.98
CA GLY A 72 -12.51 -8.91 -1.69
C GLY A 72 -12.74 -8.35 -0.30
N VAL A 73 -11.70 -7.98 0.45
CA VAL A 73 -11.84 -7.25 1.72
C VAL A 73 -12.28 -5.81 1.40
N HIS A 74 -13.39 -5.39 1.99
CA HIS A 74 -14.06 -4.14 1.63
C HIS A 74 -13.48 -2.90 2.30
N ASP A 75 -12.99 -3.05 3.54
CA ASP A 75 -12.55 -1.95 4.39
C ASP A 75 -11.07 -2.13 4.72
N VAL A 76 -10.21 -1.57 3.86
CA VAL A 76 -8.76 -1.68 3.98
C VAL A 76 -8.17 -0.27 4.00
N THR A 77 -7.54 0.08 5.11
CA THR A 77 -6.90 1.38 5.30
C THR A 77 -5.38 1.21 5.29
N GLY A 78 -4.71 1.83 4.32
CA GLY A 78 -3.24 1.90 4.29
C GLY A 78 -2.72 3.22 4.83
N VAL A 79 -1.75 3.17 5.73
CA VAL A 79 -1.07 4.36 6.25
C VAL A 79 0.44 4.28 6.14
N GLU A 80 1.07 5.41 5.83
CA GLU A 80 2.52 5.57 5.73
C GLU A 80 2.92 7.03 6.01
N LEU A 81 4.18 7.29 6.33
CA LEU A 81 4.71 8.65 6.48
C LEU A 81 4.68 9.45 5.16
N ILE A 82 4.73 8.76 4.03
CA ILE A 82 4.61 9.32 2.68
C ILE A 82 3.40 8.67 1.99
N ASP A 83 2.51 9.50 1.49
CA ASP A 83 1.29 9.07 0.81
C ASP A 83 1.58 8.41 -0.55
N SER A 84 0.77 7.39 -0.87
CA SER A 84 0.78 6.69 -2.15
C SER A 84 -0.67 6.47 -2.62
N PRO A 85 -1.34 7.54 -3.07
CA PRO A 85 -2.75 7.47 -3.43
C PRO A 85 -2.96 6.55 -4.66
N PRO A 86 -4.09 5.85 -4.76
CA PRO A 86 -5.23 5.88 -3.82
C PRO A 86 -5.09 4.87 -2.66
N LEU A 87 -4.02 4.08 -2.61
CA LEU A 87 -3.93 2.93 -1.70
C LEU A 87 -3.51 3.32 -0.29
N VAL A 88 -2.67 4.35 -0.16
CA VAL A 88 -2.04 4.70 1.11
C VAL A 88 -2.17 6.19 1.36
N SER A 89 -2.69 6.52 2.55
CA SER A 89 -2.80 7.89 3.04
C SER A 89 -1.68 8.20 4.03
N ARG A 90 -1.35 9.48 4.18
CA ARG A 90 -0.31 9.90 5.12
C ARG A 90 -0.79 9.80 6.57
N ALA A 91 -0.06 9.10 7.44
CA ALA A 91 -0.23 9.18 8.89
C ALA A 91 1.06 8.77 9.64
N ASP A 92 1.21 9.25 10.87
CA ASP A 92 2.27 8.80 11.78
C ASP A 92 1.87 7.43 12.37
N PRO A 93 2.65 6.36 12.16
CA PRO A 93 2.35 5.04 12.71
C PRO A 93 2.31 5.01 14.25
N HIS A 94 2.95 5.98 14.93
CA HIS A 94 2.92 6.10 16.38
C HIS A 94 1.76 6.95 16.91
N ASN A 95 1.05 7.68 16.05
CA ASN A 95 -0.08 8.52 16.41
C ASN A 95 -1.14 8.49 15.31
N LEU A 96 -1.78 7.33 15.19
CA LEU A 96 -2.78 7.07 14.15
C LEU A 96 -4.05 7.91 14.37
N PRO A 97 -4.63 8.51 13.31
CA PRO A 97 -5.80 9.38 13.42
C PRO A 97 -7.11 8.60 13.48
N PHE A 98 -7.16 7.49 14.22
CA PHE A 98 -8.31 6.61 14.33
C PHE A 98 -8.71 6.44 15.80
N PHE A 99 -10.00 6.21 16.04
CA PHE A 99 -10.47 5.82 17.36
C PHE A 99 -10.05 4.38 17.70
N ASP A 100 -10.08 4.07 18.98
CA ASP A 100 -9.87 2.71 19.46
C ASP A 100 -10.93 1.75 18.88
N HIS A 101 -10.54 0.49 18.67
CA HIS A 101 -11.42 -0.60 18.22
C HIS A 101 -12.12 -0.36 16.86
N VAL A 102 -11.59 0.52 16.01
CA VAL A 102 -12.10 0.72 14.64
C VAL A 102 -11.76 -0.45 13.72
N PHE A 103 -10.60 -1.08 13.91
CA PHE A 103 -10.11 -2.16 13.06
C PHE A 103 -10.18 -3.50 13.77
N ASP A 104 -10.56 -4.53 13.02
CA ASP A 104 -10.59 -5.91 13.48
C ASP A 104 -9.22 -6.58 13.37
N LEU A 105 -8.39 -6.12 12.40
CA LEU A 105 -7.07 -6.68 12.12
C LEU A 105 -6.08 -5.56 11.76
N ALA A 106 -4.90 -5.61 12.36
CA ALA A 106 -3.77 -4.77 12.01
C ALA A 106 -2.65 -5.61 11.38
N PHE A 107 -2.06 -5.11 10.30
CA PHE A 107 -0.93 -5.75 9.60
C PHE A 107 0.19 -4.74 9.36
N THR A 108 1.44 -5.21 9.47
CA THR A 108 2.62 -4.49 8.99
C THR A 108 3.69 -5.48 8.54
N ALA A 109 4.34 -5.19 7.42
CA ALA A 109 5.51 -5.95 6.95
C ALA A 109 6.84 -5.36 7.48
N HIS A 110 6.78 -4.23 8.19
CA HIS A 110 7.93 -3.42 8.58
C HIS A 110 8.01 -3.19 10.10
N LEU A 111 7.53 -4.17 10.89
CA LEU A 111 7.50 -4.06 12.34
C LEU A 111 8.90 -3.89 12.94
N ALA A 112 9.91 -4.58 12.40
CA ALA A 112 11.26 -4.53 12.94
C ALA A 112 11.85 -3.12 12.78
N GLU A 113 11.66 -2.51 11.62
CA GLU A 113 12.11 -1.15 11.31
C GLU A 113 11.37 -0.11 12.16
N ALA A 114 10.09 -0.33 12.45
CA ALA A 114 9.32 0.53 13.35
C ALA A 114 9.77 0.43 14.81
N LEU A 115 10.20 -0.76 15.28
CA LEU A 115 10.66 -0.98 16.65
C LEU A 115 12.13 -0.60 16.86
N PHE A 116 12.97 -0.77 15.84
CA PHE A 116 14.42 -0.59 15.91
C PHE A 116 14.92 0.31 14.77
N PRO A 117 14.69 1.64 14.85
CA PRO A 117 15.20 2.58 13.86
C PRO A 117 16.74 2.59 13.87
N SER A 118 17.33 2.44 12.68
CA SER A 118 18.79 2.42 12.43
C SER A 118 19.40 3.81 12.28
#